data_AF-A0A7S2UCP0-F1
#
_entry.id   AF-A0A7S2UCP0-F1
#
_cell.length_a   1.000
_cell.length_b   1.000
_cell.length_c   1.000
_cell.angle_alpha   90.00
_cell.angle_beta   90.00
_cell.angle_gamma   90.00
#
_symmetry.space_group_name_H-M   'P 1'
#
loop_
_entity.id
_entity.type
_entity.pdbx_description
1 polymer ?
#
loop_
_entity_poly.entity_id
_entity_poly.type
_entity_poly.pdbx_seq_one_letter_code
_entity_poly.pdbx_strand_id
1 'polypeptide(L)'
;RFQQVLVNEPSVEATISILRGLSDSYERHHGVRISDAALVAAAQLSDKYITNRFLPDKAIDLMDEAAAARRVQLDSRPEEIDKFERRIMQLEIESAALSREKDKASKQRKAKVKEEIANLKEELRPLNEKWQADRGRADELKNAKEKLAVLEAKSAAAERVGDYEKAADLKYGAIPDLKAHIKKVSETEEQRKQENTGEDNMESEIVTPHHISEIISRWTGIPVTKLTQTDRDRLLKLGDRLKERVIGQDAAVNEVTDCILRSKAGLARSNQPTGSFLFLGSTGVGKTELAKALFSELYDGDERHLVRIDMSEYTEQHSVARLIGAPPGYIGHDEGGQLTEAVRRRPYTVVLFDELEKAHPRVL
;
A
#
# COMPACT_ATOMS: atom_id res chain seq x y z
N ARG A 1 16.60 16.71 36.69
CA ARG A 1 15.20 16.25 36.85
C ARG A 1 14.62 16.16 35.45
N PHE A 2 14.02 15.03 35.08
CA PHE A 2 13.39 14.86 33.76
C PHE A 2 11.88 15.11 33.87
N GLN A 3 11.32 15.74 32.85
CA GLN A 3 9.88 15.86 32.65
C GLN A 3 9.47 14.88 31.56
N GLN A 4 8.49 14.01 31.84
CA GLN A 4 7.98 13.09 30.83
C GLN A 4 7.07 13.86 29.86
N VAL A 5 7.36 13.74 28.57
CA VAL A 5 6.51 14.22 27.47
C VAL A 5 6.04 13.00 26.71
N LEU A 6 4.74 12.70 26.82
CA LEU A 6 4.13 11.55 26.13
C LEU A 6 3.86 11.93 24.68
N VAL A 7 4.39 11.15 23.74
CA VAL A 7 4.16 11.29 22.30
C VAL A 7 3.47 10.01 21.84
N ASN A 8 2.19 10.14 21.48
CA ASN A 8 1.37 9.01 21.04
C ASN A 8 1.37 8.89 19.51
N GLU A 9 1.00 7.72 19.02
CA GLU A 9 0.73 7.47 17.60
C GLU A 9 -0.39 8.42 17.08
N PRO A 10 -0.21 9.05 15.91
CA PRO A 10 -1.25 9.89 15.32
C PRO A 10 -2.42 9.05 14.80
N SER A 11 -3.61 9.66 14.74
CA SER A 11 -4.75 9.05 14.06
C SER A 11 -4.52 8.89 12.56
N VAL A 12 -5.34 8.07 11.89
CA VAL A 12 -5.32 7.94 10.42
C VAL A 12 -5.51 9.29 9.74
N GLU A 13 -6.45 10.13 10.21
CA GLU A 13 -6.69 11.47 9.65
C GLU A 13 -5.48 12.41 9.85
N ALA A 14 -4.85 12.38 11.02
CA ALA A 14 -3.64 13.14 11.29
C ALA A 14 -2.48 12.65 10.41
N THR A 15 -2.36 11.33 10.21
CA THR A 15 -1.37 10.73 9.31
C THR A 15 -1.57 11.19 7.88
N ILE A 16 -2.80 11.22 7.37
CA ILE A 16 -3.09 11.74 6.02
C ILE A 16 -2.61 13.19 5.90
N SER A 17 -2.84 14.01 6.92
CA SER A 17 -2.37 15.40 6.95
C SER A 17 -0.84 15.51 6.96
N ILE A 18 -0.16 14.63 7.71
CA ILE A 18 1.30 14.52 7.72
C ILE A 18 1.82 14.12 6.32
N LEU A 19 1.22 13.09 5.71
CA LEU A 19 1.59 12.62 4.37
C LEU A 19 1.40 13.69 3.31
N ARG A 20 0.30 14.46 3.36
CA ARG A 20 0.09 15.61 2.46
C ARG A 20 1.22 16.64 2.59
N GLY A 21 1.66 16.96 3.81
CA GLY A 21 2.78 17.87 4.04
C GLY A 21 4.14 17.33 3.57
N LEU A 22 4.31 16.01 3.55
CA LEU A 22 5.55 15.36 3.07
C LEU A 22 5.53 15.06 1.57
N SER A 23 4.35 14.95 0.96
CA SER A 23 4.16 14.49 -0.42
C SER A 23 5.05 15.24 -1.41
N ASP A 24 5.04 16.58 -1.38
CA ASP A 24 5.89 17.43 -2.23
C ASP A 24 7.38 17.10 -2.16
N SER A 25 7.87 16.66 -1.00
CA SER A 25 9.27 16.27 -0.82
C SER A 25 9.58 14.94 -1.50
N TYR A 26 8.70 13.95 -1.34
CA TYR A 26 8.85 12.62 -1.96
C TYR A 26 8.63 12.65 -3.47
N GLU A 27 7.65 13.43 -3.94
CA GLU A 27 7.43 13.66 -5.36
C GLU A 27 8.68 14.23 -6.04
N ARG A 28 9.34 15.21 -5.40
CA ARG A 28 10.59 15.79 -5.90
C ARG A 28 11.73 14.79 -5.90
N HIS A 29 11.89 14.04 -4.81
CA HIS A 29 12.97 13.07 -4.67
C HIS A 29 12.89 11.96 -5.74
N HIS A 30 11.69 11.39 -5.92
CA HIS A 30 11.48 10.28 -6.85
C HIS A 30 11.14 10.72 -8.27
N GLY A 31 10.75 11.98 -8.48
CA GLY A 31 10.34 12.46 -9.80
C GLY A 31 9.01 11.85 -10.27
N VAL A 32 8.08 11.61 -9.35
CA VAL A 32 6.73 11.08 -9.61
C VAL A 32 5.70 12.00 -8.97
N ARG A 33 4.45 11.98 -9.43
CA ARG A 33 3.32 12.62 -8.72
C ARG A 33 2.64 11.59 -7.82
N ILE A 34 2.15 11.99 -6.66
CA ILE A 34 1.45 11.11 -5.72
C ILE A 34 0.02 11.63 -5.58
N SER A 35 -0.96 10.81 -5.97
CA SER A 35 -2.37 11.20 -5.84
C SER A 35 -2.80 11.28 -4.37
N ASP A 36 -3.70 12.21 -4.05
CA ASP A 36 -4.26 12.31 -2.68
C ASP A 36 -4.93 10.99 -2.25
N ALA A 37 -5.58 10.30 -3.18
CA ALA A 37 -6.16 8.99 -2.94
C ALA A 37 -5.11 7.94 -2.53
N ALA A 38 -3.89 8.00 -3.08
CA ALA A 38 -2.80 7.11 -2.67
C ALA A 38 -2.33 7.41 -1.24
N LEU A 39 -2.30 8.68 -0.83
CA LEU A 39 -1.96 9.07 0.55
C LEU A 39 -2.99 8.53 1.55
N VAL A 40 -4.28 8.65 1.21
CA VAL A 40 -5.39 8.10 2.01
C VAL A 40 -5.26 6.58 2.10
N ALA A 41 -5.02 5.90 0.97
CA ALA A 41 -4.83 4.45 0.94
C ALA A 41 -3.62 4.01 1.78
N ALA A 42 -2.50 4.72 1.72
CA ALA A 42 -1.29 4.41 2.50
C ALA A 42 -1.58 4.47 4.01
N ALA A 43 -2.27 5.51 4.48
CA ALA A 43 -2.63 5.64 5.89
C ALA A 43 -3.63 4.56 6.33
N GLN A 44 -4.72 4.36 5.58
CA GLN A 44 -5.80 3.43 5.95
C GLN A 44 -5.35 1.96 5.90
N LEU A 45 -4.67 1.57 4.82
CA LEU A 45 -4.27 0.18 4.63
C LEU A 45 -3.08 -0.19 5.53
N SER A 46 -2.15 0.74 5.81
CA SER A 46 -1.07 0.46 6.78
C SER A 46 -1.59 0.36 8.21
N ASP A 47 -2.59 1.16 8.60
CA ASP A 47 -3.26 1.01 9.90
C ASP A 47 -3.89 -0.38 10.04
N LYS A 48 -4.64 -0.79 9.00
CA LYS A 48 -5.40 -2.05 9.00
C LYS A 48 -4.51 -3.30 8.94
N TYR A 49 -3.50 -3.30 8.07
CA TYR A 49 -2.78 -4.53 7.70
C TYR A 49 -1.36 -4.63 8.27
N ILE A 50 -0.74 -3.52 8.68
CA ILE A 50 0.63 -3.50 9.23
C ILE A 50 0.54 -3.17 10.72
N THR A 51 0.25 -4.19 11.54
CA THR A 51 -0.03 -4.00 12.97
C THR A 51 1.22 -4.06 13.86
N ASN A 52 2.37 -4.50 13.34
CA ASN A 52 3.64 -4.58 14.06
C ASN A 52 4.47 -3.28 13.99
N ARG A 53 3.94 -2.24 13.33
CA ARG A 53 4.55 -0.92 13.17
C ARG A 53 3.52 0.16 13.48
N PHE A 54 4.00 1.36 13.77
CA PHE A 54 3.18 2.49 14.17
C PHE A 54 3.11 3.54 13.05
N LEU A 55 1.99 4.24 12.96
CA LEU A 55 1.85 5.48 12.22
C LEU A 55 2.72 6.59 12.86
N PRO A 56 3.16 7.59 12.09
CA PRO A 56 2.98 7.74 10.63
C PRO A 56 4.04 6.98 9.81
N ASP A 57 5.06 6.42 10.48
CA ASP A 57 6.26 5.79 9.88
C ASP A 57 5.91 4.73 8.83
N LYS A 58 5.07 3.74 9.17
CA LYS A 58 4.66 2.69 8.22
C LYS A 58 3.95 3.22 6.97
N ALA A 59 3.23 4.34 7.07
CA ALA A 59 2.51 4.93 5.95
C ALA A 59 3.46 5.75 5.06
N ILE A 60 4.45 6.41 5.67
CA ILE A 60 5.52 7.12 4.96
C ILE A 60 6.35 6.12 4.14
N ASP A 61 6.74 4.99 4.73
CA ASP A 61 7.50 3.96 4.01
C ASP A 61 6.72 3.37 2.82
N LEU A 62 5.41 3.14 2.97
CA LEU A 62 4.59 2.66 1.85
C LEU A 62 4.53 3.69 0.70
N MET A 63 4.36 4.96 1.04
CA MET A 63 4.38 6.05 0.07
C MET A 63 5.74 6.13 -0.63
N ASP A 64 6.84 6.00 0.13
CA ASP A 64 8.20 6.02 -0.38
C ASP A 64 8.49 4.84 -1.32
N GLU A 65 8.18 3.60 -0.89
CA GLU A 65 8.40 2.41 -1.71
C GLU A 65 7.52 2.44 -2.97
N ALA A 66 6.27 2.89 -2.87
CA ALA A 66 5.40 3.03 -4.05
C ALA A 66 5.93 4.08 -5.04
N ALA A 67 6.46 5.20 -4.53
CA ALA A 67 7.09 6.22 -5.37
C ALA A 67 8.38 5.72 -6.03
N ALA A 68 9.23 5.02 -5.27
CA ALA A 68 10.46 4.42 -5.78
C ALA A 68 10.16 3.33 -6.83
N ALA A 69 9.21 2.44 -6.56
CA ALA A 69 8.77 1.42 -7.50
C ALA A 69 8.24 2.04 -8.79
N ARG A 70 7.46 3.14 -8.68
CA ARG A 70 6.97 3.85 -9.84
C ARG A 70 8.09 4.50 -10.64
N ARG A 71 9.09 5.08 -9.97
CA ARG A 71 10.26 5.64 -10.66
C ARG A 71 11.04 4.56 -11.42
N VAL A 72 11.24 3.39 -10.83
CA VAL A 72 11.92 2.26 -11.50
C VAL A 72 11.17 1.84 -12.76
N GLN A 73 9.84 1.81 -12.73
CA GLN A 73 9.01 1.50 -13.91
C GLN A 73 9.18 2.56 -15.02
N LEU A 74 9.12 3.85 -14.66
CA LEU A 74 9.32 4.95 -15.61
C LEU A 74 10.72 5.00 -16.23
N ASP A 75 11.76 4.70 -15.44
CA ASP A 75 13.14 4.61 -15.93
C ASP A 75 13.38 3.34 -16.75
N SER A 76 12.53 2.33 -16.57
CA SER A 76 12.61 1.08 -17.31
C SER A 76 12.18 1.28 -18.75
N ARG A 77 12.73 0.42 -19.60
CA ARG A 77 12.40 0.45 -21.02
C ARG A 77 10.98 -0.10 -21.22
N PRO A 78 10.09 0.61 -21.95
CA PRO A 78 8.75 0.11 -22.24
C PRO A 78 8.80 -1.29 -22.82
N GLU A 79 7.90 -2.18 -22.38
CA GLU A 79 7.92 -3.59 -22.80
C GLU A 79 7.83 -3.74 -24.32
N GLU A 80 7.10 -2.84 -24.99
CA GLU A 80 6.97 -2.84 -26.44
C GLU A 80 8.32 -2.61 -27.12
N ILE A 81 9.07 -1.60 -26.66
CA ILE A 81 10.42 -1.29 -27.14
C ILE A 81 11.35 -2.47 -26.89
N ASP A 82 11.33 -3.05 -25.69
CA ASP A 82 12.16 -4.22 -25.35
C ASP A 82 11.81 -5.46 -26.20
N LYS A 83 10.52 -5.71 -26.48
CA LYS A 83 10.07 -6.78 -27.39
C LYS A 83 10.63 -6.60 -28.80
N PHE A 84 10.54 -5.39 -29.36
CA PHE A 84 11.10 -5.08 -30.68
C PHE A 84 12.61 -5.28 -30.72
N GLU A 85 13.34 -4.79 -29.72
CA GLU A 85 14.79 -4.91 -29.68
C GLU A 85 15.28 -6.34 -29.52
N ARG A 86 14.66 -7.12 -28.64
CA ARG A 86 14.96 -8.55 -28.50
C ARG A 86 14.74 -9.28 -29.82
N ARG A 87 13.67 -8.94 -30.54
CA ARG A 87 13.39 -9.53 -31.86
C ARG A 87 14.43 -9.14 -32.90
N ILE A 88 14.80 -7.86 -32.96
CA ILE A 88 15.87 -7.36 -33.84
C ILE A 88 17.18 -8.08 -33.53
N MET A 89 17.55 -8.20 -32.25
CA MET A 89 18.77 -8.87 -31.82
C MET A 89 18.80 -10.35 -32.28
N GLN A 90 17.69 -11.08 -32.13
CA GLN A 90 17.58 -12.46 -32.62
C GLN A 90 17.80 -12.56 -34.12
N LEU A 91 17.16 -11.67 -34.90
CA LEU A 91 17.29 -11.63 -36.35
C LEU A 91 18.70 -11.20 -36.79
N GLU A 92 19.36 -10.30 -36.05
CA GLU A 92 20.74 -9.90 -36.31
C GLU A 92 21.72 -11.07 -36.10
N ILE A 93 21.52 -11.88 -35.06
CA ILE A 93 22.28 -13.12 -34.82
C ILE A 93 22.02 -14.13 -35.95
N GLU A 94 20.76 -14.34 -36.36
CA GLU A 94 20.40 -15.21 -37.48
C GLU A 94 21.09 -14.74 -38.79
N SER A 95 21.03 -13.44 -39.09
CA SER A 95 21.69 -12.81 -40.24
C SER A 95 23.20 -12.99 -40.22
N ALA A 96 23.83 -12.87 -39.04
CA ALA A 96 25.27 -13.08 -38.86
C ALA A 96 25.67 -14.54 -39.09
N ALA A 97 24.87 -15.50 -38.61
CA ALA A 97 25.09 -16.93 -38.87
C ALA A 97 24.96 -17.25 -40.37
N LEU A 98 23.87 -16.80 -41.00
CA LEU A 98 23.61 -16.98 -42.43
C LEU A 98 24.64 -16.28 -43.34
N SER A 99 25.40 -15.33 -42.81
CA SER A 99 26.48 -14.65 -43.54
C SER A 99 27.69 -15.55 -43.82
N ARG A 100 27.85 -16.64 -43.06
CA ARG A 100 28.93 -17.61 -43.24
C ARG A 100 28.58 -18.71 -44.25
N GLU A 101 27.30 -18.87 -44.55
CA GLU A 101 26.78 -19.87 -45.48
C GLU A 101 26.81 -19.39 -46.93
N LYS A 102 27.06 -20.31 -47.87
CA LYS A 102 27.27 -19.98 -49.31
C LYS A 102 26.14 -20.42 -50.22
N ASP A 103 25.21 -21.24 -49.74
CA ASP A 103 24.12 -21.79 -50.54
C ASP A 103 23.06 -20.73 -50.89
N LYS A 104 22.26 -21.02 -51.92
CA LYS A 104 21.27 -20.09 -52.47
C LYS A 104 20.11 -19.84 -51.49
N ALA A 105 19.73 -20.85 -50.70
CA ALA A 105 18.64 -20.75 -49.74
C ALA A 105 19.02 -19.83 -48.57
N SER A 106 20.24 -19.97 -48.03
CA SER A 106 20.77 -19.09 -46.97
C SER A 106 20.88 -17.64 -47.42
N LYS A 107 21.29 -17.39 -48.67
CA LYS A 107 21.31 -16.03 -49.25
C LYS A 107 19.91 -15.41 -49.34
N GLN A 108 18.90 -16.19 -49.76
CA GLN A 108 17.51 -15.72 -49.82
C GLN A 108 16.92 -15.49 -48.42
N ARG A 109 17.17 -16.39 -47.46
CA ARG A 109 16.72 -16.21 -46.07
C ARG A 109 17.35 -14.98 -45.44
N LYS A 110 18.65 -14.77 -45.65
CA LYS A 110 19.36 -13.57 -45.17
C LYS A 110 18.77 -12.27 -45.72
N ALA A 111 18.35 -12.25 -46.99
CA ALA A 111 17.69 -11.08 -47.57
C ALA A 111 16.36 -10.77 -46.87
N LYS A 112 15.52 -11.79 -46.63
CA LYS A 112 14.26 -11.64 -45.87
C LYS A 112 14.49 -11.19 -44.43
N VAL A 113 15.45 -11.80 -43.73
CA VAL A 113 15.79 -11.41 -42.34
C VAL A 113 16.25 -9.95 -42.28
N LYS A 114 17.03 -9.48 -43.27
CA LYS A 114 17.40 -8.06 -43.35
C LYS A 114 16.22 -7.12 -43.58
N GLU A 115 15.25 -7.53 -44.40
CA GLU A 115 14.01 -6.80 -44.63
C GLU A 115 13.17 -6.73 -43.35
N GLU A 116 13.01 -7.86 -42.64
CA GLU A 116 12.33 -7.90 -41.33
C GLU A 116 13.01 -6.98 -40.30
N ILE A 117 14.35 -6.99 -40.21
CA ILE A 117 15.10 -6.08 -39.34
C ILE A 117 14.83 -4.61 -39.70
N ALA A 118 14.80 -4.27 -41.00
CA ALA A 118 14.56 -2.91 -41.46
C ALA A 118 13.14 -2.43 -41.09
N ASN A 119 12.13 -3.27 -41.30
CA ASN A 119 10.75 -2.97 -40.94
C ASN A 119 10.60 -2.76 -39.43
N LEU A 120 11.15 -3.67 -38.61
CA LEU A 120 11.11 -3.54 -37.15
C LEU A 120 11.86 -2.28 -36.65
N LYS A 121 12.95 -1.88 -37.33
CA LYS A 121 13.68 -0.64 -36.98
C LYS A 121 12.88 0.62 -37.33
N GLU A 122 12.16 0.63 -38.44
CA GLU A 122 11.27 1.75 -38.80
C GLU A 122 10.08 1.87 -37.83
N GLU A 123 9.52 0.74 -37.38
CA GLU A 123 8.46 0.73 -36.34
C GLU A 123 8.99 1.15 -34.96
N LEU A 124 10.22 0.75 -34.61
CA LEU A 124 10.85 1.09 -33.33
C LEU A 124 11.26 2.56 -33.24
N ARG A 125 11.63 3.20 -34.37
CA ARG A 125 12.11 4.59 -34.39
C ARG A 125 11.15 5.58 -33.71
N PRO A 126 9.87 5.70 -34.09
CA PRO A 126 8.95 6.65 -33.46
C PRO A 126 8.74 6.35 -31.96
N LEU A 127 8.71 5.07 -31.56
CA LEU A 127 8.56 4.67 -30.16
C LEU A 127 9.77 5.08 -29.31
N ASN A 128 10.99 4.85 -29.80
CA ASN A 128 12.21 5.28 -29.13
C ASN A 128 12.33 6.81 -29.07
N GLU A 129 12.00 7.52 -30.14
CA GLU A 129 12.02 8.99 -30.17
C GLU A 129 11.03 9.58 -29.15
N LYS A 130 9.82 9.02 -29.07
CA LYS A 130 8.81 9.40 -28.08
C LYS A 130 9.32 9.15 -26.66
N TRP A 131 9.81 7.94 -26.37
CA TRP A 131 10.34 7.59 -25.05
C TRP A 131 11.53 8.46 -24.63
N GLN A 132 12.48 8.73 -25.53
CA GLN A 132 13.62 9.62 -25.23
C GLN A 132 13.16 11.06 -24.98
N ALA A 133 12.19 11.57 -25.74
CA ALA A 133 11.63 12.89 -25.53
C ALA A 133 10.86 13.01 -24.21
N ASP A 134 10.15 11.96 -23.81
CA ASP A 134 9.41 11.91 -22.54
C ASP A 134 10.40 11.86 -21.35
N ARG A 135 11.39 10.97 -21.42
CA ARG A 135 12.42 10.85 -20.40
C ARG A 135 13.24 12.13 -20.23
N GLY A 136 13.67 12.75 -21.34
CA GLY A 136 14.44 14.00 -21.29
C GLY A 136 13.68 15.14 -20.60
N ARG A 137 12.36 15.22 -20.82
CA ARG A 137 11.49 16.22 -20.17
C ARG A 137 11.28 15.92 -18.69
N ALA A 138 11.04 14.66 -18.34
CA ALA A 138 10.91 14.24 -16.95
C ALA A 138 12.18 14.58 -16.14
N ASP A 139 13.37 14.30 -16.71
CA ASP A 139 14.66 14.62 -16.09
C ASP A 139 14.91 16.14 -16.03
N GLU A 140 14.50 16.91 -17.04
CA GLU A 140 14.53 18.38 -16.99
C GLU A 140 13.67 18.93 -15.85
N LEU A 141 12.43 18.46 -15.73
CA LEU A 141 11.48 18.88 -14.70
C LEU A 141 11.99 18.51 -13.30
N LYS A 142 12.57 17.31 -13.13
CA LYS A 142 13.21 16.87 -11.89
C LYS A 142 14.33 17.82 -11.48
N ASN A 143 15.30 18.05 -12.38
CA ASN A 143 16.43 18.94 -12.12
C ASN A 143 16.00 20.38 -11.80
N ALA A 144 14.96 20.89 -12.47
CA ALA A 144 14.41 22.21 -12.18
C ALA A 144 13.76 22.27 -10.79
N LYS A 145 12.97 21.26 -10.41
CA LYS A 145 12.35 21.17 -9.08
C LYS A 145 13.37 21.03 -7.95
N GLU A 146 14.44 20.26 -8.15
CA GLU A 146 15.54 20.14 -7.18
C GLU A 146 16.27 21.48 -6.99
N LYS A 147 16.59 22.16 -8.09
CA LYS A 147 17.19 23.51 -8.03
C LYS A 147 16.28 24.50 -7.30
N LEU A 148 14.97 24.44 -7.52
CA LEU A 148 14.00 25.30 -6.84
C LEU A 148 14.04 25.11 -5.33
N ALA A 149 14.04 23.85 -4.89
CA ALA A 149 14.13 23.49 -3.47
C ALA A 149 15.39 24.06 -2.81
N VAL A 150 16.52 23.94 -3.48
CA VAL A 150 17.80 24.46 -3.00
C VAL A 150 17.76 25.99 -2.89
N LEU A 151 17.15 26.69 -3.86
CA LEU A 151 17.02 28.14 -3.84
C LEU A 151 16.06 28.61 -2.75
N GLU A 152 14.93 27.92 -2.54
CA GLU A 152 13.97 28.23 -1.47
C GLU A 152 14.60 28.02 -0.09
N ALA A 153 15.35 26.93 0.11
CA ALA A 153 16.10 26.69 1.35
C ALA A 153 17.18 27.76 1.59
N LYS A 154 17.90 28.19 0.54
CA LYS A 154 18.89 29.27 0.63
C LYS A 154 18.25 30.62 0.95
N SER A 155 17.09 30.92 0.37
CA SER A 155 16.32 32.13 0.66
C SER A 155 15.87 32.16 2.13
N ALA A 156 15.28 31.06 2.62
CA ALA A 156 14.88 30.94 4.03
C ALA A 156 16.08 30.96 5.00
N ALA A 157 17.25 30.46 4.59
CA ALA A 157 18.48 30.60 5.39
C ALA A 157 18.98 32.05 5.42
N ALA A 158 18.96 32.76 4.29
CA ALA A 158 19.36 34.16 4.21
C ALA A 158 18.47 35.07 5.08
N GLU A 159 17.15 34.86 5.03
CA GLU A 159 16.19 35.56 5.89
C GLU A 159 16.48 35.33 7.39
N ARG A 160 16.82 34.10 7.79
CA ARG A 160 17.15 33.78 9.20
C ARG A 160 18.41 34.44 9.72
N VAL A 161 19.40 34.65 8.85
CA VAL A 161 20.70 35.27 9.21
C VAL A 161 20.66 36.80 9.04
N GLY A 162 19.57 37.36 8.49
CA GLY A 162 19.41 38.79 8.25
C GLY A 162 20.06 39.31 6.96
N ASP A 163 20.43 38.41 6.04
CA ASP A 163 20.95 38.75 4.72
C ASP A 163 19.80 39.03 3.74
N TYR A 164 19.19 40.22 3.90
CA TYR A 164 17.99 40.60 3.16
C TYR A 164 18.23 40.86 1.66
N GLU A 165 19.44 41.31 1.27
CA GLU A 165 19.79 41.52 -0.14
C GLU A 165 19.74 40.19 -0.90
N LYS A 166 20.46 39.18 -0.40
CA LYS A 166 20.47 37.85 -1.00
C LYS A 166 19.10 37.17 -0.95
N ALA A 167 18.34 37.38 0.12
CA ALA A 167 16.98 36.88 0.21
C ALA A 167 16.08 37.51 -0.87
N ALA A 168 16.19 38.81 -1.11
CA ALA A 168 15.42 39.52 -2.14
C ALA A 168 15.78 39.06 -3.56
N ASP A 169 17.07 38.93 -3.87
CA ASP A 169 17.54 38.44 -5.18
C ASP A 169 16.99 37.05 -5.50
N LEU A 170 17.00 36.15 -4.50
CA LEU A 170 16.45 34.81 -4.66
C LEU A 170 14.93 34.82 -4.80
N LYS A 171 14.23 35.58 -3.96
CA LYS A 171 12.76 35.58 -3.85
C LYS A 171 12.07 36.28 -5.02
N TYR A 172 12.70 37.31 -5.59
CA TYR A 172 12.13 38.10 -6.69
C TYR A 172 12.82 37.88 -8.05
N GLY A 173 13.97 37.21 -8.10
CA GLY A 173 14.65 36.83 -9.33
C GLY A 173 14.60 35.32 -9.59
N ALA A 174 15.58 34.61 -9.04
CA ALA A 174 15.86 33.22 -9.43
C ALA A 174 14.71 32.23 -9.15
N ILE A 175 13.98 32.38 -8.04
CA ILE A 175 12.86 31.49 -7.69
C ILE A 175 11.68 31.68 -8.65
N PRO A 176 11.18 32.92 -8.91
CA PRO A 176 10.15 33.18 -9.92
C PRO A 176 10.51 32.66 -11.32
N ASP A 177 11.75 32.88 -11.78
CA ASP A 177 12.20 32.43 -13.11
C ASP A 177 12.10 30.91 -13.23
N LEU A 178 12.54 30.20 -12.20
CA LEU A 178 12.53 28.74 -12.19
C LEU A 178 11.10 28.19 -12.04
N LYS A 179 10.23 28.84 -11.26
CA LYS A 179 8.80 28.50 -11.18
C LYS A 179 8.10 28.70 -12.53
N ALA A 180 8.42 29.77 -13.25
CA ALA A 180 7.90 30.02 -14.60
C ALA A 180 8.39 28.96 -15.59
N HIS A 181 9.64 28.54 -15.51
CA HIS A 181 10.19 27.46 -16.33
C HIS A 181 9.48 26.12 -16.06
N ILE A 182 9.38 25.72 -14.79
CA ILE A 182 8.67 24.49 -14.38
C ILE A 182 7.23 24.50 -14.90
N LYS A 183 6.53 25.63 -14.77
CA LYS A 183 5.15 25.79 -15.22
C LYS A 183 5.02 25.61 -16.74
N LYS A 184 5.92 26.22 -17.54
CA LYS A 184 5.94 26.05 -19.00
C LYS A 184 6.16 24.60 -19.41
N VAL A 185 7.13 23.93 -18.78
CA VAL A 185 7.44 22.52 -19.08
C VAL A 185 6.24 21.63 -18.71
N SER A 186 5.60 21.84 -17.56
CA SER A 186 4.43 21.06 -17.14
C SER A 186 3.17 21.31 -18.00
N GLU A 187 2.92 22.54 -18.45
CA GLU A 187 1.78 22.86 -19.32
C GLU A 187 1.93 22.21 -20.70
N THR A 188 3.14 22.21 -21.24
CA THR A 188 3.46 21.56 -22.52
C THR A 188 3.25 20.04 -22.44
N GLU A 189 3.55 19.43 -21.28
CA GLU A 189 3.28 18.03 -21.01
C GLU A 189 1.78 17.71 -20.96
N GLU A 190 1.01 18.51 -20.23
CA GLU A 190 -0.42 18.28 -20.05
C GLU A 190 -1.20 18.43 -21.36
N GLN A 191 -0.84 19.40 -22.20
CA GLN A 191 -1.43 19.57 -23.54
C GLN A 191 -1.17 18.35 -24.45
N ARG A 192 0.05 17.81 -24.45
CA ARG A 192 0.38 16.59 -25.22
C ARG A 192 -0.33 15.34 -24.71
N LYS A 193 -0.51 15.22 -23.39
CA LYS A 193 -1.25 14.10 -22.78
C LYS A 193 -2.74 14.16 -23.16
N GLN A 194 -3.30 15.35 -23.36
CA GLN A 194 -4.69 15.55 -23.81
C GLN A 194 -4.89 15.32 -25.32
N GLU A 195 -3.87 15.56 -26.16
CA GLU A 195 -3.95 15.26 -27.60
C GLU A 195 -3.78 13.75 -27.92
N ASN A 196 -3.14 12.99 -27.03
CA ASN A 196 -2.95 11.54 -27.14
C ASN A 196 -3.98 10.75 -26.31
N THR A 197 -5.28 11.01 -26.49
CA THR A 197 -6.39 10.21 -25.88
C THR A 197 -6.59 8.84 -26.54
N GLY A 198 -5.54 8.22 -27.06
CA GLY A 198 -5.56 6.79 -27.41
C GLY A 198 -5.24 5.99 -26.15
N GLU A 199 -5.99 4.92 -25.89
CA GLU A 199 -5.90 4.02 -24.73
C GLU A 199 -4.53 3.30 -24.53
N ASP A 200 -3.46 3.74 -25.19
CA ASP A 200 -2.13 3.20 -25.01
C ASP A 200 -1.50 3.75 -23.73
N ASN A 201 -1.54 2.87 -22.71
CA ASN A 201 -0.82 2.91 -21.45
C ASN A 201 0.65 3.29 -21.61
N MET A 202 0.92 4.58 -21.76
CA MET A 202 2.19 5.14 -21.34
C MET A 202 2.07 5.37 -19.84
N GLU A 203 2.72 4.50 -19.08
CA GLU A 203 2.70 4.44 -17.63
C GLU A 203 2.62 5.83 -16.99
N SER A 204 1.44 6.20 -16.50
CA SER A 204 1.24 7.52 -15.90
C SER A 204 2.22 7.74 -14.73
N GLU A 205 2.87 8.89 -14.66
CA GLU A 205 3.84 9.22 -13.61
C GLU A 205 3.21 9.37 -12.21
N ILE A 206 1.98 8.88 -12.03
CA ILE A 206 1.14 9.10 -10.86
C ILE A 206 1.10 7.83 -10.02
N VAL A 207 1.46 7.96 -8.75
CA VAL A 207 1.24 6.93 -7.73
C VAL A 207 -0.25 6.92 -7.37
N THR A 208 -0.89 5.77 -7.57
CA THR A 208 -2.33 5.54 -7.34
C THR A 208 -2.53 4.63 -6.13
N PRO A 209 -3.77 4.52 -5.60
CA PRO A 209 -4.10 3.54 -4.55
C PRO A 209 -3.75 2.10 -4.92
N HIS A 210 -3.73 1.77 -6.22
CA HIS A 210 -3.38 0.44 -6.69
C HIS A 210 -1.91 0.11 -6.38
N HIS A 211 -0.98 1.03 -6.66
CA HIS A 211 0.45 0.84 -6.37
C HIS A 211 0.70 0.65 -4.86
N ILE A 212 -0.01 1.40 -4.00
CA ILE A 212 0.06 1.19 -2.54
C ILE A 212 -0.40 -0.22 -2.17
N SER A 213 -1.49 -0.69 -2.77
CA SER A 213 -2.03 -2.03 -2.51
C SER A 213 -1.07 -3.14 -2.96
N GLU A 214 -0.35 -2.95 -4.08
CA GLU A 214 0.68 -3.88 -4.54
C GLU A 214 1.84 -4.02 -3.54
N ILE A 215 2.32 -2.91 -2.98
CA ILE A 215 3.38 -2.93 -1.96
C ILE A 215 2.90 -3.66 -0.70
N ILE A 216 1.71 -3.33 -0.20
CA ILE A 216 1.12 -4.01 0.97
C ILE A 216 0.94 -5.50 0.70
N SER A 217 0.49 -5.87 -0.50
CA SER A 217 0.33 -7.26 -0.90
C SER A 217 1.66 -8.01 -0.82
N ARG A 218 2.75 -7.39 -1.29
CA ARG A 218 4.10 -7.95 -1.20
C ARG A 218 4.58 -8.09 0.24
N TRP A 219 4.32 -7.09 1.10
CA TRP A 219 4.75 -7.10 2.50
C TRP A 219 3.96 -8.09 3.37
N THR A 220 2.66 -8.23 3.11
CA THR A 220 1.73 -8.98 3.98
C THR A 220 1.33 -10.34 3.41
N GLY A 221 1.51 -10.57 2.12
CA GLY A 221 1.02 -11.74 1.39
C GLY A 221 -0.49 -11.70 1.08
N ILE A 222 -1.20 -10.63 1.47
CA ILE A 222 -2.64 -10.48 1.21
C ILE A 222 -2.85 -10.10 -0.26
N PRO A 223 -3.66 -10.83 -1.04
CA PRO A 223 -3.89 -10.50 -2.44
C PRO A 223 -4.47 -9.09 -2.65
N VAL A 224 -3.99 -8.36 -3.66
CA VAL A 224 -4.47 -7.01 -4.01
C VAL A 224 -5.99 -6.95 -4.18
N THR A 225 -6.59 -8.00 -4.74
CA THR A 225 -8.05 -8.12 -4.92
C THR A 225 -8.83 -8.02 -3.62
N LYS A 226 -8.24 -8.45 -2.48
CA LYS A 226 -8.84 -8.33 -1.16
C LYS A 226 -8.65 -6.93 -0.57
N LEU A 227 -7.55 -6.25 -0.90
CA LEU A 227 -7.23 -4.90 -0.42
C LEU A 227 -8.07 -3.82 -1.11
N THR A 228 -8.45 -4.03 -2.37
CA THR A 228 -9.23 -3.08 -3.18
C THR A 228 -10.75 -3.29 -3.08
N GLN A 229 -11.19 -4.41 -2.50
CA GLN A 229 -12.62 -4.68 -2.33
C GLN A 229 -13.23 -3.68 -1.33
N THR A 230 -14.34 -3.06 -1.71
CA THR A 230 -15.04 -2.15 -0.78
C THR A 230 -15.52 -2.94 0.44
N ASP A 231 -15.36 -2.36 1.63
CA ASP A 231 -15.88 -2.95 2.87
C ASP A 231 -17.39 -3.25 2.76
N ARG A 232 -18.13 -2.46 1.97
CA ARG A 232 -19.56 -2.68 1.69
C ARG A 232 -19.82 -4.01 0.99
N ASP A 233 -19.19 -4.26 -0.16
CA ASP A 233 -19.41 -5.51 -0.92
C ASP A 233 -18.96 -6.73 -0.14
N ARG A 234 -17.91 -6.55 0.67
CA ARG A 234 -17.43 -7.56 1.59
C ARG A 234 -18.48 -7.94 2.63
N LEU A 235 -19.05 -6.95 3.29
CA LEU A 235 -20.06 -7.13 4.32
C LEU A 235 -21.38 -7.70 3.75
N LEU A 236 -21.82 -7.25 2.58
CA LEU A 236 -23.04 -7.76 1.95
C LEU A 236 -22.96 -9.24 1.58
N LYS A 237 -21.77 -9.73 1.23
CA LYS A 237 -21.51 -11.15 0.90
C LYS A 237 -20.97 -11.96 2.08
N LEU A 238 -20.88 -11.39 3.28
CA LEU A 238 -20.25 -12.04 4.43
C LEU A 238 -20.99 -13.33 4.80
N GLY A 239 -22.31 -13.28 4.90
CA GLY A 239 -23.12 -14.44 5.26
C GLY A 239 -22.98 -15.59 4.27
N ASP A 240 -22.98 -15.30 2.97
CA ASP A 240 -22.83 -16.32 1.92
C ASP A 240 -21.44 -16.98 1.99
N ARG A 241 -20.38 -16.19 2.13
CA ARG A 241 -19.01 -16.72 2.27
C ARG A 241 -18.82 -17.55 3.55
N LEU A 242 -19.45 -17.14 4.65
CA LEU A 242 -19.44 -17.94 5.88
C LEU A 242 -20.16 -19.28 5.70
N LYS A 243 -21.27 -19.31 4.94
CA LYS A 243 -22.02 -20.55 4.65
C LYS A 243 -21.28 -21.51 3.72
N GLU A 244 -20.42 -21.01 2.83
CA GLU A 244 -19.55 -21.87 2.01
C GLU A 244 -18.61 -22.74 2.88
N ARG A 245 -18.24 -22.25 4.06
CA ARG A 245 -17.32 -22.92 4.98
C ARG A 245 -18.02 -23.58 6.17
N VAL A 246 -19.05 -22.95 6.73
CA VAL A 246 -19.79 -23.43 7.91
C VAL A 246 -21.11 -24.06 7.45
N ILE A 247 -21.08 -25.37 7.22
CA ILE A 247 -22.20 -26.11 6.65
C ILE A 247 -23.26 -26.41 7.72
N GLY A 248 -24.52 -26.08 7.43
CA GLY A 248 -25.68 -26.49 8.23
C GLY A 248 -25.96 -25.65 9.48
N GLN A 249 -25.29 -24.50 9.65
CA GLN A 249 -25.48 -23.57 10.78
C GLN A 249 -26.07 -22.23 10.34
N ASP A 250 -26.97 -22.23 9.36
CA ASP A 250 -27.47 -21.01 8.70
C ASP A 250 -28.05 -19.98 9.68
N ALA A 251 -28.80 -20.43 10.69
CA ALA A 251 -29.39 -19.54 11.69
C ALA A 251 -28.30 -18.78 12.50
N ALA A 252 -27.27 -19.50 12.95
CA ALA A 252 -26.16 -18.90 13.69
C ALA A 252 -25.34 -17.95 12.79
N VAL A 253 -25.08 -18.35 11.54
CA VAL A 253 -24.36 -17.50 10.57
C VAL A 253 -25.14 -16.21 10.29
N ASN A 254 -26.45 -16.29 10.10
CA ASN A 254 -27.30 -15.12 9.85
C ASN A 254 -27.26 -14.15 11.05
N GLU A 255 -27.44 -14.64 12.28
CA GLU A 255 -27.40 -13.81 13.49
C GLU A 255 -26.06 -13.08 13.68
N VAL A 256 -24.95 -13.80 13.43
CA VAL A 256 -23.60 -13.21 13.48
C VAL A 256 -23.45 -12.12 12.42
N THR A 257 -23.85 -12.42 11.18
CA THR A 257 -23.73 -11.50 10.04
C THR A 257 -24.55 -10.24 10.27
N ASP A 258 -25.80 -10.37 10.73
CA ASP A 258 -26.70 -9.25 11.00
C ASP A 258 -26.17 -8.34 12.11
N CYS A 259 -25.59 -8.91 13.17
CA CYS A 259 -24.95 -8.14 14.24
C CYS A 259 -23.78 -7.29 13.73
N ILE A 260 -22.92 -7.89 12.91
CA ILE A 260 -21.75 -7.22 12.34
C ILE A 260 -22.17 -6.11 11.37
N LEU A 261 -23.20 -6.37 10.54
CA LEU A 261 -23.77 -5.37 9.64
C LEU A 261 -24.28 -4.16 10.42
N ARG A 262 -25.05 -4.37 11.50
CA ARG A 262 -25.52 -3.27 12.36
C ARG A 262 -24.37 -2.45 12.96
N SER A 263 -23.32 -3.13 13.42
CA SER A 263 -22.15 -2.47 14.01
C SER A 263 -21.39 -1.63 12.98
N LYS A 264 -21.11 -2.20 11.81
CA LYS A 264 -20.42 -1.51 10.71
C LYS A 264 -21.25 -0.39 10.08
N ALA A 265 -22.57 -0.45 10.16
CA ALA A 265 -23.47 0.64 9.77
C ALA A 265 -23.53 1.79 10.80
N GLY A 266 -22.79 1.71 11.91
CA GLY A 266 -22.80 2.73 12.96
C GLY A 266 -24.09 2.76 13.79
N LEU A 267 -24.90 1.70 13.71
CA LEU A 267 -26.15 1.57 14.47
C LEU A 267 -25.93 0.93 15.86
N ALA A 268 -24.75 0.37 16.10
CA ALA A 268 -24.34 -0.13 17.41
C ALA A 268 -23.76 0.99 18.29
N ARG A 269 -23.59 0.70 19.58
CA ARG A 269 -22.98 1.63 20.54
C ARG A 269 -21.47 1.74 20.30
N SER A 270 -20.93 2.96 20.32
CA SER A 270 -19.51 3.23 20.02
C SER A 270 -18.50 2.61 21.01
N ASN A 271 -18.91 2.33 22.25
CA ASN A 271 -18.05 1.79 23.31
C ASN A 271 -18.20 0.27 23.48
N GLN A 272 -18.54 -0.45 22.41
CA GLN A 272 -18.72 -1.90 22.42
C GLN A 272 -17.91 -2.56 21.28
N PRO A 273 -17.52 -3.83 21.44
CA PRO A 273 -16.87 -4.57 20.35
C PRO A 273 -17.80 -4.69 19.13
N THR A 274 -17.23 -4.96 17.96
CA THR A 274 -17.98 -5.13 16.70
C THR A 274 -19.12 -6.12 16.83
N GLY A 275 -18.93 -7.19 17.60
CA GLY A 275 -19.95 -8.15 17.98
C GLY A 275 -19.50 -8.94 19.21
N SER A 276 -20.46 -9.42 20.00
CA SER A 276 -20.24 -10.31 21.13
C SER A 276 -21.29 -11.42 21.05
N PHE A 277 -20.82 -12.67 21.02
CA PHE A 277 -21.66 -13.83 20.74
C PHE A 277 -21.40 -14.92 21.76
N LEU A 278 -22.46 -15.62 22.17
CA LEU A 278 -22.39 -16.83 22.98
C LEU A 278 -22.90 -18.01 22.14
N PHE A 279 -21.98 -18.87 21.69
CA PHE A 279 -22.33 -20.02 20.86
C PHE A 279 -22.70 -21.24 21.72
N LEU A 280 -23.99 -21.56 21.76
CA LEU A 280 -24.55 -22.72 22.46
C LEU A 280 -24.80 -23.87 21.47
N GLY A 281 -24.49 -25.10 21.86
CA GLY A 281 -24.56 -26.28 20.99
C GLY A 281 -23.61 -27.39 21.43
N SER A 282 -23.70 -28.58 20.83
CA SER A 282 -22.80 -29.70 21.12
C SER A 282 -21.37 -29.43 20.59
N THR A 283 -20.41 -30.24 21.04
CA THR A 283 -19.04 -30.20 20.52
C THR A 283 -19.01 -30.67 19.05
N GLY A 284 -18.10 -30.11 18.25
CA GLY A 284 -17.89 -30.52 16.86
C GLY A 284 -18.90 -29.98 15.83
N VAL A 285 -19.93 -29.22 16.23
CA VAL A 285 -20.94 -28.66 15.29
C VAL A 285 -20.47 -27.43 14.50
N GLY A 286 -19.23 -26.99 14.69
CA GLY A 286 -18.64 -25.87 13.95
C GLY A 286 -18.60 -24.52 14.67
N LYS A 287 -18.77 -24.46 16.00
CA LYS A 287 -18.66 -23.19 16.77
C LYS A 287 -17.31 -22.49 16.58
N THR A 288 -16.23 -23.23 16.82
CA THR A 288 -14.85 -22.77 16.62
C THR A 288 -14.59 -22.43 15.15
N GLU A 289 -15.19 -23.20 14.23
CA GLU A 289 -15.04 -23.01 12.80
C GLU A 289 -15.68 -21.70 12.33
N LEU A 290 -16.86 -21.36 12.87
CA LEU A 290 -17.50 -20.08 12.61
C LEU A 290 -16.64 -18.90 13.09
N ALA A 291 -15.99 -19.02 14.26
CA ALA A 291 -15.07 -17.98 14.74
C ALA A 291 -13.83 -17.81 13.84
N LYS A 292 -13.26 -18.93 13.36
CA LYS A 292 -12.14 -18.92 12.40
C LYS A 292 -12.54 -18.32 11.06
N ALA A 293 -13.65 -18.79 10.50
CA ALA A 293 -14.22 -18.29 9.25
C ALA A 293 -14.48 -16.78 9.36
N LEU A 294 -15.00 -16.32 10.49
CA LEU A 294 -15.24 -14.91 10.73
C LEU A 294 -13.94 -14.09 10.76
N PHE A 295 -12.90 -14.59 11.41
CA PHE A 295 -11.61 -13.92 11.48
C PHE A 295 -10.98 -13.77 10.08
N SER A 296 -11.01 -14.84 9.29
CA SER A 296 -10.50 -14.82 7.92
C SER A 296 -11.34 -13.92 7.00
N GLU A 297 -12.66 -13.98 7.09
CA GLU A 297 -13.54 -13.22 6.19
C GLU A 297 -13.68 -11.75 6.56
N LEU A 298 -13.62 -11.37 7.84
CA LEU A 298 -13.80 -9.98 8.26
C LEU A 298 -12.48 -9.20 8.33
N TYR A 299 -11.38 -9.87 8.69
CA TYR A 299 -10.11 -9.20 9.00
C TYR A 299 -8.93 -9.69 8.15
N ASP A 300 -9.15 -10.54 7.14
CA ASP A 300 -8.09 -11.19 6.36
C ASP A 300 -7.08 -11.95 7.24
N GLY A 301 -7.53 -12.39 8.41
CA GLY A 301 -6.67 -13.03 9.40
C GLY A 301 -6.29 -14.46 9.00
N ASP A 302 -5.00 -14.78 9.07
CA ASP A 302 -4.53 -16.16 9.10
C ASP A 302 -4.98 -16.80 10.44
N GLU A 303 -5.74 -17.88 10.35
CA GLU A 303 -6.31 -18.62 11.48
C GLU A 303 -5.30 -19.00 12.56
N ARG A 304 -4.02 -19.17 12.19
CA ARG A 304 -2.93 -19.43 13.15
C ARG A 304 -2.76 -18.31 14.18
N HIS A 305 -3.30 -17.14 13.89
CA HIS A 305 -3.24 -15.97 14.72
C HIS A 305 -4.59 -15.59 15.35
N LEU A 306 -5.60 -16.46 15.23
CA LEU A 306 -6.83 -16.31 15.99
C LEU A 306 -6.51 -16.30 17.48
N VAL A 307 -7.00 -15.30 18.21
CA VAL A 307 -6.81 -15.21 19.66
C VAL A 307 -7.77 -16.20 20.31
N ARG A 308 -7.31 -17.44 20.49
CA ARG A 308 -8.07 -18.50 21.18
C ARG A 308 -7.58 -18.64 22.61
N ILE A 309 -8.51 -18.56 23.55
CA ILE A 309 -8.23 -18.70 24.98
C ILE A 309 -9.12 -19.82 25.51
N ASP A 310 -8.49 -20.88 25.98
CA ASP A 310 -9.15 -22.02 26.61
C ASP A 310 -9.48 -21.68 28.06
N MET A 311 -10.76 -21.56 28.40
CA MET A 311 -11.20 -21.16 29.73
C MET A 311 -11.02 -22.24 30.80
N SER A 312 -10.74 -23.49 30.41
CA SER A 312 -10.37 -24.55 31.36
C SER A 312 -9.05 -24.26 32.08
N GLU A 313 -8.14 -23.49 31.47
CA GLU A 313 -6.91 -23.01 32.12
C GLU A 313 -7.15 -21.88 33.13
N TYR A 314 -8.36 -21.30 33.15
CA TYR A 314 -8.72 -20.11 33.91
C TYR A 314 -9.75 -20.39 35.01
N THR A 315 -9.66 -21.58 35.62
CA THR A 315 -10.56 -22.06 36.68
C THR A 315 -10.25 -21.48 38.06
N GLU A 316 -9.03 -20.99 38.30
CA GLU A 316 -8.59 -20.46 39.59
C GLU A 316 -8.59 -18.93 39.65
N GLN A 317 -8.76 -18.36 40.84
CA GLN A 317 -8.82 -16.91 41.05
C GLN A 317 -7.57 -16.15 40.56
N HIS A 318 -6.38 -16.74 40.70
CA HIS A 318 -5.12 -16.12 40.30
C HIS A 318 -4.87 -16.17 38.79
N SER A 319 -5.61 -16.99 38.04
CA SER A 319 -5.49 -17.09 36.58
C SER A 319 -5.91 -15.80 35.86
N VAL A 320 -6.76 -14.97 36.48
CA VAL A 320 -7.19 -13.65 35.95
C VAL A 320 -5.98 -12.75 35.66
N ALA A 321 -4.95 -12.78 36.52
CA ALA A 321 -3.75 -11.98 36.34
C ALA A 321 -2.94 -12.41 35.10
N ARG A 322 -2.98 -13.70 34.73
CA ARG A 322 -2.35 -14.20 33.50
C ARG A 322 -3.10 -13.74 32.26
N LEU A 323 -4.41 -13.60 32.34
CA LEU A 323 -5.26 -13.17 31.23
C LEU A 323 -5.08 -11.67 30.92
N ILE A 324 -5.13 -10.83 31.96
CA ILE A 324 -5.21 -9.36 31.82
C ILE A 324 -3.86 -8.66 32.11
N GLY A 325 -3.00 -9.27 32.92
CA GLY A 325 -1.76 -8.67 33.42
C GLY A 325 -1.77 -8.52 34.94
N ALA A 326 -0.59 -8.34 35.54
CA ALA A 326 -0.49 -8.17 36.98
C ALA A 326 -1.06 -6.80 37.43
N PRO A 327 -1.63 -6.68 38.65
CA PRO A 327 -2.11 -5.40 39.16
C PRO A 327 -0.98 -4.38 39.38
N PRO A 328 -1.28 -3.06 39.41
CA PRO A 328 -0.31 -2.02 39.73
C PRO A 328 0.43 -2.31 41.04
N GLY A 329 1.77 -2.33 40.99
CA GLY A 329 2.64 -2.60 42.13
C GLY A 329 3.13 -4.04 42.27
N TYR A 330 2.76 -4.95 41.37
CA TYR A 330 3.29 -6.32 41.29
C TYR A 330 4.33 -6.46 40.16
N ILE A 331 5.27 -7.40 40.32
CA ILE A 331 6.25 -7.75 39.27
C ILE A 331 5.49 -8.21 38.03
N GLY A 332 5.80 -7.63 36.87
CA GLY A 332 5.09 -7.91 35.61
C GLY A 332 3.84 -7.05 35.37
N HIS A 333 3.60 -5.98 36.15
CA HIS A 333 2.50 -5.03 35.86
C HIS A 333 2.64 -4.36 34.48
N ASP A 334 3.87 -4.09 34.06
CA ASP A 334 4.15 -3.49 32.74
C ASP A 334 4.13 -4.54 31.62
N GLU A 335 4.07 -5.82 31.95
CA GLU A 335 3.85 -6.94 31.03
C GLU A 335 2.33 -7.20 30.95
N GLY A 336 1.71 -6.87 29.82
CA GLY A 336 0.29 -7.17 29.63
C GLY A 336 0.02 -8.68 29.67
N GLY A 337 -1.21 -9.06 30.03
CA GLY A 337 -1.63 -10.46 30.03
C GLY A 337 -1.83 -11.05 28.63
N GLN A 338 -2.09 -12.35 28.58
CA GLN A 338 -2.26 -13.11 27.34
C GLN A 338 -3.32 -12.50 26.40
N LEU A 339 -4.44 -12.01 26.94
CA LEU A 339 -5.49 -11.36 26.16
C LEU A 339 -5.09 -9.93 25.76
N THR A 340 -4.67 -9.13 26.73
CA THR A 340 -4.41 -7.70 26.51
C THR A 340 -3.27 -7.47 25.53
N GLU A 341 -2.20 -8.28 25.57
CA GLU A 341 -1.10 -8.18 24.61
C GLU A 341 -1.50 -8.68 23.23
N ALA A 342 -2.27 -9.76 23.14
CA ALA A 342 -2.73 -10.29 21.86
C ALA A 342 -3.62 -9.25 21.13
N VAL A 343 -4.55 -8.63 21.85
CA VAL A 343 -5.44 -7.59 21.30
C VAL A 343 -4.67 -6.29 21.02
N ARG A 344 -3.73 -5.89 21.88
CA ARG A 344 -2.86 -4.72 21.64
C ARG A 344 -2.05 -4.88 20.36
N ARG A 345 -1.48 -6.05 20.10
CA ARG A 345 -0.70 -6.34 18.87
C ARG A 345 -1.55 -6.49 17.62
N ARG A 346 -2.82 -6.88 17.76
CA ARG A 346 -3.79 -7.07 16.67
C ARG A 346 -5.17 -6.55 17.07
N PRO A 347 -5.42 -5.24 16.95
CA PRO A 347 -6.70 -4.64 17.34
C PRO A 347 -7.87 -5.17 16.49
N TYR A 348 -7.62 -5.47 15.22
CA TYR A 348 -8.59 -6.07 14.30
C TYR A 348 -8.53 -7.60 14.39
N THR A 349 -9.21 -8.16 15.39
CA THR A 349 -9.19 -9.62 15.64
C THR A 349 -10.52 -10.18 16.11
N VAL A 350 -10.62 -11.51 16.10
CA VAL A 350 -11.66 -12.26 16.78
C VAL A 350 -11.03 -12.90 18.03
N VAL A 351 -11.65 -12.68 19.18
CA VAL A 351 -11.27 -13.33 20.44
C VAL A 351 -12.26 -14.46 20.69
N LEU A 352 -11.75 -15.69 20.71
CA LEU A 352 -12.52 -16.89 20.99
C LEU A 352 -12.22 -17.38 22.41
N PHE A 353 -13.22 -17.33 23.27
CA PHE A 353 -13.20 -17.99 24.58
C PHE A 353 -13.83 -19.38 24.43
N ASP A 354 -13.01 -20.42 24.47
CA ASP A 354 -13.46 -21.81 24.40
C ASP A 354 -13.80 -22.33 25.80
N GLU A 355 -14.79 -23.22 25.92
CA GLU A 355 -15.25 -23.79 27.19
C GLU A 355 -15.59 -22.75 28.28
N LEU A 356 -16.27 -21.66 27.93
CA LEU A 356 -16.57 -20.53 28.82
C LEU A 356 -17.21 -20.93 30.16
N GLU A 357 -17.99 -22.00 30.19
CA GLU A 357 -18.60 -22.53 31.41
C GLU A 357 -17.60 -23.03 32.46
N LYS A 358 -16.33 -23.23 32.08
CA LYS A 358 -15.24 -23.65 32.98
C LYS A 358 -14.51 -22.46 33.62
N ALA A 359 -14.74 -21.24 33.13
CA ALA A 359 -14.07 -20.05 33.63
C ALA A 359 -14.41 -19.78 35.11
N HIS A 360 -13.42 -19.27 35.87
CA HIS A 360 -13.65 -18.77 37.21
C HIS A 360 -14.64 -17.57 37.19
N PRO A 361 -15.55 -17.41 38.17
CA PRO A 361 -16.50 -16.28 38.25
C PRO A 361 -15.89 -14.86 38.36
N ARG A 362 -14.56 -14.73 38.37
CA ARG A 362 -13.86 -13.43 38.30
C ARG A 362 -13.36 -13.09 36.90
N VAL A 363 -13.34 -14.08 36.01
CA VAL A 363 -13.04 -13.92 34.59
C VAL A 363 -14.32 -13.52 33.84
N LEU A 364 -15.44 -14.16 34.19
CA LEU A 364 -16.80 -13.78 33.79
C LEU A 364 -17.18 -12.44 34.42
#